data_AF-A0A928MGQ0-F1
#
_entry.id   AF-A0A928MGQ0-F1
#
_cell.length_a   1.000
_cell.length_b   1.000
_cell.length_c   1.000
_cell.angle_alpha   90.00
_cell.angle_beta   90.00
_cell.angle_gamma   90.00
#
_symmetry.space_group_name_H-M   'P 1'
#
loop_
_entity.id
_entity.type
_entity.pdbx_description
1 polymer ?
#
loop_
_entity_poly.entity_id
_entity_poly.type
_entity_poly.pdbx_seq_one_letter_code
_entity_poly.pdbx_strand_id
1 'polypeptide(L)'
;MQRKELRIVYRRGTEEFAEALQQRLDGTVGLDSALWTEKDYLDCRRSMPEDAYVLFLGDGAAMQQEGMPCTPRFAQYGMAYGWSGRRAFLTATERPLNGKKKIRAFLEYLQQQHPEITPEELETVAAENALAWADSLKASVNPLASVLDSMFRAPVSSAGTITALGRLQYKAAVAEFYRSGIADFLDE
;
A
#
# COMPACT_ATOMS: atom_id res chain seq x y z
N MET A 1 -25.28 -9.21 14.68
CA MET A 1 -24.07 -8.42 14.39
C MET A 1 -24.51 -7.23 13.57
N GLN A 2 -24.21 -6.00 14.02
CA GLN A 2 -24.41 -4.82 13.18
C GLN A 2 -23.38 -4.87 12.04
N ARG A 3 -23.82 -4.66 10.81
CA ARG A 3 -22.95 -4.64 9.64
C ARG A 3 -22.27 -3.27 9.59
N LYS A 4 -20.94 -3.24 9.65
CA LYS A 4 -20.16 -1.99 9.58
C LYS A 4 -19.93 -1.66 8.10
N GLU A 5 -20.12 -0.40 7.73
CA GLU A 5 -19.78 0.08 6.39
C GLU A 5 -18.40 0.73 6.39
N LEU A 6 -17.53 0.31 5.46
CA LEU A 6 -16.22 0.87 5.23
C LEU A 6 -16.11 1.45 3.82
N ARG A 7 -15.84 2.74 3.71
CA ARG A 7 -15.57 3.42 2.44
C ARG A 7 -14.05 3.55 2.26
N ILE A 8 -13.52 2.90 1.25
CA ILE A 8 -12.10 2.99 0.87
C ILE A 8 -11.98 4.07 -0.19
N VAL A 9 -11.46 5.22 0.20
CA VAL A 9 -11.27 6.37 -0.67
C VAL A 9 -9.87 6.32 -1.23
N TYR A 10 -9.75 6.13 -2.54
CA TYR A 10 -8.46 6.01 -3.21
C TYR A 10 -8.18 7.20 -4.13
N ARG A 11 -6.89 7.51 -4.27
CA ARG A 11 -6.39 8.47 -5.25
C ARG A 11 -6.20 7.79 -6.60
N ARG A 12 -6.31 8.55 -7.68
CA ARG A 12 -5.94 8.08 -9.03
C ARG A 12 -4.53 7.50 -9.02
N GLY A 13 -4.37 6.27 -9.50
CA GLY A 13 -3.09 5.56 -9.52
C GLY A 13 -2.86 4.62 -8.33
N THR A 14 -3.68 4.65 -7.28
CA THR A 14 -3.66 3.67 -6.18
C THR A 14 -4.84 2.70 -6.23
N GLU A 15 -5.54 2.63 -7.37
CA GLU A 15 -6.71 1.77 -7.63
C GLU A 15 -6.40 0.30 -7.35
N GLU A 16 -5.28 -0.20 -7.88
CA GLU A 16 -4.84 -1.60 -7.70
C GLU A 16 -4.71 -1.99 -6.20
N PHE A 17 -4.28 -1.05 -5.36
CA PHE A 17 -4.11 -1.29 -3.93
C PHE A 17 -5.42 -1.23 -3.17
N ALA A 18 -6.35 -0.39 -3.62
CA ALA A 18 -7.69 -0.28 -3.08
C ALA A 18 -8.48 -1.56 -3.37
N GLU A 19 -8.44 -2.04 -4.61
CA GLU A 19 -9.05 -3.31 -5.03
C GLU A 19 -8.44 -4.49 -4.29
N ALA A 20 -7.10 -4.56 -4.17
CA ALA A 20 -6.44 -5.61 -3.42
C ALA A 20 -6.83 -5.62 -1.93
N LEU A 21 -7.01 -4.44 -1.33
CA LEU A 21 -7.50 -4.35 0.05
C LEU A 21 -8.96 -4.78 0.16
N GLN A 22 -9.83 -4.32 -0.74
CA GLN A 22 -11.24 -4.71 -0.77
C GLN A 22 -11.39 -6.24 -0.90
N GLN A 23 -10.65 -6.86 -1.81
CA GLN A 23 -10.67 -8.31 -2.00
C GLN A 23 -10.28 -9.08 -0.73
N ARG A 24 -9.31 -8.56 0.05
CA ARG A 24 -8.95 -9.13 1.35
C ARG A 24 -10.07 -8.94 2.37
N LEU A 25 -10.79 -7.82 2.30
CA LEU A 25 -11.88 -7.47 3.22
C LEU A 25 -13.21 -8.19 2.91
N ASP A 26 -13.47 -8.60 1.67
CA ASP A 26 -14.70 -9.30 1.28
C ASP A 26 -14.91 -10.63 2.05
N GLY A 27 -13.85 -11.21 2.60
CA GLY A 27 -13.90 -12.37 3.50
C GLY A 27 -14.23 -12.04 4.96
N THR A 28 -14.34 -10.76 5.33
CA THR A 28 -14.51 -10.30 6.72
C THR A 28 -15.99 -10.27 7.09
N VAL A 29 -16.38 -11.15 8.02
CA VAL A 29 -17.78 -11.27 8.46
C VAL A 29 -18.27 -9.97 9.12
N GLY A 30 -19.35 -9.40 8.58
CA GLY A 30 -20.00 -8.22 9.17
C GLY A 30 -19.42 -6.88 8.72
N LEU A 31 -18.53 -6.86 7.72
CA LEU A 31 -18.01 -5.66 7.09
C LEU A 31 -18.54 -5.57 5.65
N ASP A 32 -19.07 -4.41 5.27
CA ASP A 32 -19.43 -4.09 3.89
C ASP A 32 -18.48 -3.00 3.40
N SER A 33 -17.67 -3.30 2.38
CA SER A 33 -16.61 -2.41 1.92
C SER A 33 -16.86 -1.93 0.49
N ALA A 34 -16.69 -0.63 0.26
CA ALA A 34 -16.91 -0.02 -1.05
C ALA A 34 -15.76 0.91 -1.44
N LEU A 35 -15.37 0.85 -2.71
CA LEU A 35 -14.33 1.71 -3.29
C LEU A 35 -14.91 3.00 -3.82
N TRP A 36 -14.40 4.13 -3.34
CA TRP A 36 -14.78 5.47 -3.77
C TRP A 36 -13.55 6.21 -4.31
N THR A 37 -13.74 6.96 -5.39
CA THR A 37 -12.73 7.94 -5.80
C THR A 37 -12.71 9.11 -4.80
N GLU A 38 -11.62 9.89 -4.77
CA GLU A 38 -11.60 11.15 -4.03
C GLU A 38 -12.78 12.07 -4.39
N LYS A 39 -13.19 12.06 -5.66
CA LYS A 39 -14.34 12.85 -6.12
C LYS A 39 -15.64 12.36 -5.48
N ASP A 40 -15.89 11.05 -5.51
CA ASP A 40 -17.09 10.47 -4.92
C ASP A 40 -17.17 10.77 -3.42
N TYR A 41 -16.03 10.71 -2.72
CA TYR A 41 -15.95 11.11 -1.32
C TYR A 41 -16.34 12.57 -1.12
N LEU A 42 -15.74 13.50 -1.87
CA LEU A 42 -16.00 14.93 -1.70
C LEU A 42 -17.45 15.31 -2.01
N ASP A 43 -18.07 14.63 -2.98
CA ASP A 43 -19.46 14.83 -3.39
C ASP A 43 -20.45 14.23 -2.36
N CYS A 44 -20.13 13.06 -1.80
CA CYS A 44 -21.02 12.33 -0.90
C CYS A 44 -20.77 12.53 0.60
N ARG A 45 -19.63 13.10 1.02
CA ARG A 45 -19.23 13.20 2.45
C ARG A 45 -20.27 13.89 3.34
N ARG A 46 -21.02 14.87 2.82
CA ARG A 46 -22.04 15.60 3.58
C ARG A 46 -23.28 14.77 3.87
N SER A 47 -23.54 13.77 3.04
CA SER A 47 -24.70 12.89 3.09
C SER A 47 -24.36 11.56 3.74
N MET A 48 -23.09 11.36 4.11
CA MET A 48 -22.58 10.12 4.64
C MET A 48 -23.10 9.92 6.07
N PRO A 49 -23.48 8.68 6.44
CA PRO A 49 -23.76 8.36 7.81
C PRO A 49 -22.54 8.69 8.69
N GLU A 50 -22.76 9.36 9.82
CA GLU A 50 -21.68 9.68 10.77
C GLU A 50 -21.00 8.41 11.31
N ASP A 51 -21.73 7.29 11.28
CA ASP A 51 -21.28 6.01 11.78
C ASP A 51 -20.45 5.19 10.79
N ALA A 52 -20.39 5.61 9.51
CA ALA A 52 -19.60 4.94 8.48
C ALA A 52 -18.09 5.09 8.75
N TYR A 53 -17.33 4.02 8.52
CA TYR A 53 -15.87 4.05 8.55
C TYR A 53 -15.33 4.51 7.20
N VAL A 54 -14.28 5.32 7.20
CA VAL A 54 -13.61 5.78 5.97
C VAL A 54 -12.11 5.51 6.08
N LEU A 55 -11.53 4.91 5.05
CA LEU A 55 -10.09 4.71 4.91
C LEU A 55 -9.60 5.47 3.67
N PHE A 56 -8.68 6.40 3.87
CA PHE A 56 -8.00 7.10 2.79
C PHE A 56 -6.73 6.35 2.38
N LEU A 57 -6.64 5.98 1.11
CA LEU A 57 -5.44 5.42 0.48
C LEU A 57 -4.69 6.50 -0.29
N GLY A 58 -3.51 6.85 0.23
CA GLY A 58 -2.63 7.87 -0.32
C GLY A 58 -2.81 9.26 0.32
N ASP A 59 -1.94 10.19 -0.07
CA ASP A 59 -1.88 11.57 0.42
C ASP A 59 -2.79 12.53 -0.36
N GLY A 60 -4.00 12.07 -0.65
CA GLY A 60 -4.98 12.74 -1.49
C GLY A 60 -5.53 14.06 -0.94
N ALA A 61 -6.13 14.87 -1.82
CA ALA A 61 -6.76 16.12 -1.43
C ALA A 61 -7.93 15.89 -0.47
N ALA A 62 -8.66 14.77 -0.64
CA ALA A 62 -9.72 14.35 0.27
C ALA A 62 -9.22 14.18 1.72
N MET A 63 -8.08 13.51 1.91
CA MET A 63 -7.47 13.32 3.24
C MET A 63 -7.03 14.65 3.85
N GLN A 64 -6.40 15.52 3.05
CA GLN A 64 -5.93 16.83 3.53
C GLN A 64 -7.10 17.74 3.95
N GLN A 65 -8.23 17.67 3.23
CA GLN A 65 -9.42 18.46 3.55
C GLN A 65 -10.16 17.99 4.79
N GLU A 66 -10.07 16.71 5.15
CA GLU A 66 -10.61 16.22 6.43
C GLU A 66 -9.87 16.79 7.64
N GLY A 67 -8.61 17.22 7.47
CA GLY A 67 -7.84 17.82 8.56
C GLY A 67 -7.63 16.86 9.74
N MET A 68 -7.62 15.54 9.48
CA MET A 68 -7.48 14.55 10.54
C MET A 68 -6.17 14.76 11.31
N PRO A 69 -6.20 14.70 12.66
CA PRO A 69 -4.99 14.62 13.45
C PRO A 69 -4.32 13.27 13.15
N CYS A 70 -3.38 13.29 12.20
CA CYS A 70 -2.70 12.11 11.70
C CYS A 70 -1.72 11.60 12.76
N THR A 71 -2.22 10.85 13.75
CA THR A 71 -1.35 10.12 14.68
C THR A 71 -1.06 8.77 14.04
N PRO A 72 0.14 8.55 13.47
CA PRO A 72 0.47 7.27 12.88
C PRO A 72 0.55 6.21 13.98
N ARG A 73 -0.17 5.10 13.80
CA ARG A 73 0.00 3.89 14.64
C ARG A 73 1.11 3.01 14.11
N PHE A 74 1.40 3.12 12.81
CA PHE A 74 2.54 2.50 12.16
C PHE A 74 3.19 3.52 11.22
N ALA A 75 4.52 3.62 11.28
CA ALA A 75 5.31 4.46 10.38
C ALA A 75 6.72 3.87 10.21
N GLN A 76 6.92 3.07 9.16
CA GLN A 76 8.20 2.43 8.90
C GLN A 76 8.45 2.26 7.40
N TYR A 77 9.71 2.40 6.99
CA TYR A 77 10.15 2.27 5.59
C TYR A 77 9.37 3.12 4.56
N GLY A 78 8.86 4.28 4.98
CA GLY A 78 8.04 5.15 4.12
C GLY A 78 6.58 4.72 4.00
N MET A 79 6.19 3.60 4.63
CA MET A 79 4.80 3.19 4.81
C MET A 79 4.28 3.79 6.12
N ALA A 80 3.08 4.33 6.11
CA ALA A 80 2.42 4.81 7.31
C ALA A 80 0.92 4.51 7.26
N TYR A 81 0.36 4.12 8.40
CA TYR A 81 -1.08 4.12 8.58
C TYR A 81 -1.43 4.54 10.01
N GLY A 82 -2.65 5.04 10.15
CA GLY A 82 -3.19 5.49 11.43
C GLY A 82 -4.65 5.87 11.27
N TRP A 83 -5.30 6.18 12.38
CA TRP A 83 -6.69 6.56 12.37
C TRP A 83 -7.00 7.46 13.56
N SER A 84 -8.12 8.17 13.43
CA SER A 84 -8.69 9.04 14.45
C SER A 84 -10.20 8.81 14.44
N GLY A 85 -10.69 8.02 15.40
CA GLY A 85 -12.07 7.54 15.36
C GLY A 85 -12.31 6.72 14.10
N ARG A 86 -13.43 6.98 13.40
CA ARG A 86 -13.86 6.21 12.23
C ARG A 86 -13.23 6.67 10.90
N ARG A 87 -12.10 7.37 10.98
CA ARG A 87 -11.37 7.88 9.82
C ARG A 87 -9.93 7.40 9.90
N ALA A 88 -9.52 6.59 8.93
CA ALA A 88 -8.17 6.04 8.81
C ALA A 88 -7.46 6.60 7.59
N PHE A 89 -6.13 6.64 7.65
CA PHE A 89 -5.28 6.89 6.51
C PHE A 89 -4.26 5.75 6.36
N LEU A 90 -3.91 5.45 5.13
CA LEU A 90 -2.80 4.59 4.76
C LEU A 90 -2.07 5.26 3.60
N THR A 91 -0.81 5.57 3.82
CA THR A 91 0.06 6.21 2.84
C THR A 91 1.33 5.41 2.66
N ALA A 92 1.81 5.36 1.42
CA ALA A 92 3.18 4.97 1.14
C ALA A 92 3.86 6.16 0.45
N THR A 93 4.94 6.61 1.06
CA THR A 93 5.70 7.76 0.57
C THR A 93 6.49 7.32 -0.65
N GLU A 94 6.13 7.85 -1.82
CA GLU A 94 6.86 7.63 -3.08
C GLU A 94 8.30 8.18 -3.04
N ARG A 95 8.63 9.03 -2.05
CA ARG A 95 10.00 9.51 -1.86
C ARG A 95 10.88 8.34 -1.43
N PRO A 96 12.01 8.13 -2.13
CA PRO A 96 12.84 6.96 -1.91
C PRO A 96 13.29 6.91 -0.45
N LEU A 97 13.33 5.69 0.07
CA LEU A 97 14.24 5.36 1.15
C LEU A 97 15.63 5.88 0.74
N ASN A 98 16.01 7.05 1.27
CA ASN A 98 17.21 7.73 0.81
C ASN A 98 18.44 6.90 1.19
N GLY A 99 18.99 6.22 0.20
CA GLY A 99 20.22 5.44 0.30
C GLY A 99 20.01 3.94 0.21
N LYS A 100 20.96 3.30 -0.48
CA LYS A 100 21.04 1.85 -0.73
C LYS A 100 20.85 0.99 0.53
N LYS A 101 21.37 1.44 1.69
CA LYS A 101 21.24 0.72 2.97
C LYS A 101 19.79 0.63 3.45
N LYS A 102 19.00 1.69 3.32
CA LYS A 102 17.60 1.71 3.77
C LYS A 102 16.72 0.89 2.84
N ILE A 103 16.95 0.98 1.53
CA ILE A 103 16.26 0.17 0.54
C ILE A 103 16.57 -1.32 0.78
N ARG A 104 17.84 -1.67 1.02
CA ARG A 104 18.22 -3.03 1.37
C ARG A 104 17.51 -3.54 2.64
N ALA A 105 17.52 -2.76 3.71
CA ALA A 105 16.84 -3.13 4.96
C ALA A 105 15.33 -3.31 4.76
N PHE A 106 14.71 -2.49 3.91
CA PHE A 106 13.30 -2.66 3.54
C PHE A 106 13.05 -3.95 2.78
N LEU A 107 13.88 -4.26 1.78
CA LEU A 107 13.71 -5.48 0.99
C LEU A 107 13.97 -6.75 1.84
N GLU A 108 14.93 -6.71 2.76
CA GLU A 108 15.15 -7.76 3.76
C GLU A 108 13.94 -7.91 4.71
N TYR A 109 13.35 -6.79 5.15
CA TYR A 109 12.11 -6.78 5.93
C TYR A 109 10.95 -7.44 5.16
N LEU A 110 10.77 -7.09 3.88
CA LEU A 110 9.71 -7.66 3.04
C LEU A 110 9.86 -9.18 2.90
N GLN A 111 11.07 -9.68 2.69
CA GLN A 111 11.31 -11.12 2.60
C GLN A 111 10.92 -11.88 3.87
N GLN A 112 11.12 -11.27 5.03
CA GLN A 112 10.84 -11.91 6.32
C GLN A 112 9.37 -11.81 6.71
N GLN A 113 8.74 -10.68 6.44
CA GLN A 113 7.42 -10.32 6.99
C GLN A 113 6.28 -10.42 5.97
N HIS A 114 6.59 -10.39 4.67
CA HIS A 114 5.62 -10.38 3.57
C HIS A 114 6.01 -11.40 2.47
N PRO A 115 5.97 -12.71 2.76
CA PRO A 115 6.33 -13.76 1.79
C PRO A 115 5.41 -13.80 0.56
N GLU A 116 4.27 -13.09 0.59
CA GLU A 116 3.40 -12.92 -0.57
C GLU A 116 4.00 -12.03 -1.67
N ILE A 117 5.03 -11.25 -1.35
CA ILE A 117 5.73 -10.41 -2.34
C ILE A 117 6.68 -11.28 -3.13
N THR A 118 6.55 -11.27 -4.46
CA THR A 118 7.33 -12.18 -5.30
C THR A 118 8.81 -11.75 -5.33
N PRO A 119 9.74 -12.71 -5.47
CA PRO A 119 11.16 -12.40 -5.66
C PRO A 119 11.41 -11.46 -6.85
N GLU A 120 10.63 -11.58 -7.92
CA GLU A 120 10.71 -10.75 -9.12
C GLU A 120 10.48 -9.25 -8.83
N GLU A 121 9.52 -8.94 -7.96
CA GLU A 121 9.25 -7.56 -7.56
C GLU A 121 10.39 -6.99 -6.71
N LEU A 122 10.97 -7.81 -5.81
CA LEU A 122 12.13 -7.43 -5.01
C LEU A 122 13.37 -7.20 -5.87
N GLU A 123 13.60 -8.04 -6.87
CA GLU A 123 14.72 -7.93 -7.81
C GLU A 123 14.62 -6.68 -8.67
N THR A 124 13.42 -6.36 -9.17
CA THR A 124 13.17 -5.13 -9.94
C THR A 124 13.64 -3.90 -9.16
N VAL A 125 13.21 -3.79 -7.90
CA VAL A 125 13.60 -2.66 -7.04
C VAL A 125 15.09 -2.69 -6.69
N ALA A 126 15.67 -3.88 -6.46
CA ALA A 126 17.09 -4.01 -6.17
C ALA A 126 17.98 -3.60 -7.36
N ALA A 127 17.57 -3.96 -8.58
CA ALA A 127 18.24 -3.62 -9.83
C ALA A 127 18.16 -2.12 -10.12
N GLU A 128 16.96 -1.52 -10.04
CA GLU A 128 16.76 -0.08 -10.24
C GLU A 128 17.61 0.77 -9.28
N ASN A 129 17.88 0.24 -8.08
CA ASN A 129 18.70 0.91 -7.05
C ASN A 129 20.17 0.44 -7.02
N ALA A 130 20.60 -0.35 -8.00
CA ALA A 130 21.96 -0.89 -8.14
C ALA A 130 22.49 -1.53 -6.84
N LEU A 131 21.70 -2.44 -6.27
CA LEU A 131 22.02 -3.15 -5.03
C LEU A 131 22.66 -4.52 -5.30
N ALA A 132 23.86 -4.75 -4.76
CA ALA A 132 24.66 -5.96 -5.01
C ALA A 132 24.07 -7.28 -4.50
N TRP A 133 23.04 -7.23 -3.65
CA TRP A 133 22.39 -8.43 -3.11
C TRP A 133 21.34 -9.02 -4.07
N ALA A 134 21.01 -8.32 -5.17
CA ALA A 134 20.10 -8.83 -6.21
C ALA A 134 20.60 -10.14 -6.83
N ASP A 135 21.92 -10.30 -7.03
CA ASP A 135 22.50 -11.55 -7.53
C ASP A 135 22.36 -12.74 -6.56
N SER A 136 22.16 -12.47 -5.26
CA SER A 136 21.91 -13.51 -4.26
C SER A 136 20.46 -14.01 -4.28
N LEU A 137 19.51 -13.23 -4.82
CA LEU A 137 18.11 -13.65 -5.00
C LEU A 137 17.96 -14.64 -6.15
N LYS A 138 18.71 -14.40 -7.24
CA LYS A 138 18.83 -15.31 -8.38
C LYS A 138 19.30 -16.71 -7.99
N ALA A 139 20.15 -16.82 -6.96
CA ALA A 139 20.67 -18.11 -6.49
C ALA A 139 19.67 -18.93 -5.66
N SER A 140 18.61 -18.29 -5.14
CA SER A 140 17.63 -18.94 -4.26
C SER A 140 16.38 -19.45 -4.99
N VAL A 141 16.29 -19.31 -6.32
CA VAL A 141 15.17 -19.81 -7.15
C VAL A 141 15.65 -20.27 -8.54
N ASN A 142 15.62 -21.59 -8.77
CA ASN A 142 15.77 -22.26 -10.07
C ASN A 142 14.37 -22.36 -10.76
N PRO A 143 14.13 -22.45 -12.11
CA PRO A 143 14.97 -22.37 -13.31
C PRO A 143 14.38 -21.44 -14.43
N LEU A 144 13.71 -20.32 -14.10
CA LEU A 144 13.08 -19.41 -15.09
C LEU A 144 13.95 -18.21 -15.51
N ALA A 145 15.20 -18.18 -15.06
CA ALA A 145 16.15 -17.07 -15.23
C ALA A 145 16.39 -16.66 -16.70
N SER A 146 16.13 -17.52 -17.68
CA SER A 146 16.33 -17.24 -19.11
C SER A 146 15.25 -16.36 -19.73
N VAL A 147 14.06 -16.26 -19.13
CA VAL A 147 12.96 -15.43 -19.67
C VAL A 147 13.16 -13.95 -19.30
N LEU A 148 13.71 -13.70 -18.11
CA LEU A 148 13.94 -12.36 -17.55
C LEU A 148 14.90 -11.51 -18.37
N ASP A 149 15.96 -12.09 -18.95
CA ASP A 149 16.98 -11.37 -19.72
C ASP A 149 16.38 -10.59 -20.92
N SER A 150 15.26 -11.07 -21.46
CA SER A 150 14.60 -10.48 -22.63
C SER A 150 13.67 -9.30 -22.34
N MET A 151 13.26 -9.06 -21.09
CA MET A 151 12.38 -7.93 -20.73
C MET A 151 13.14 -6.65 -20.33
N PHE A 152 14.46 -6.72 -20.11
CA PHE A 152 15.31 -5.64 -19.58
C PHE A 152 15.58 -4.45 -20.52
N ARG A 153 14.90 -4.34 -21.67
CA ARG A 153 15.18 -3.31 -22.69
C ARG A 153 14.09 -2.25 -22.85
N ALA A 154 13.41 -1.85 -21.77
CA ALA A 154 12.50 -0.71 -21.81
C ALA A 154 12.92 0.37 -20.79
N PRO A 155 13.14 1.63 -21.22
CA PRO A 155 13.43 2.71 -20.30
C PRO A 155 12.13 3.14 -19.59
N VAL A 156 12.08 3.05 -18.26
CA VAL A 156 10.98 3.63 -17.48
C VAL A 156 11.35 5.04 -17.06
N SER A 157 10.83 6.02 -17.80
CA SER A 157 10.65 7.38 -17.30
C SER A 157 9.27 7.87 -17.71
N SER A 158 8.35 7.96 -16.75
CA SER A 158 7.19 8.86 -16.87
C SER A 158 6.79 9.38 -15.48
N ALA A 159 6.83 10.70 -15.35
CA ALA A 159 6.35 11.41 -14.18
C ALA A 159 4.84 11.18 -14.04
N GLY A 160 4.41 10.62 -12.90
CA GLY A 160 3.01 10.30 -12.61
C GLY A 160 2.72 8.81 -12.39
N THR A 161 3.70 7.93 -12.56
CA THR A 161 3.58 6.48 -12.28
C THR A 161 4.27 6.16 -10.96
N ILE A 162 3.59 5.45 -10.05
CA ILE A 162 4.18 4.95 -8.80
C ILE A 162 5.41 4.09 -9.17
N THR A 163 6.58 4.41 -8.60
CA THR A 163 7.82 3.65 -8.83
C THR A 163 7.68 2.21 -8.36
N ALA A 164 8.50 1.26 -8.84
CA ALA A 164 8.41 -0.12 -8.36
C ALA A 164 8.62 -0.22 -6.83
N LEU A 165 9.50 0.62 -6.28
CA LEU A 165 9.67 0.76 -4.82
C LEU A 165 8.38 1.25 -4.15
N GLY A 166 7.75 2.29 -4.69
CA GLY A 166 6.48 2.81 -4.20
C GLY A 166 5.36 1.77 -4.25
N ARG A 167 5.30 0.96 -5.32
CA ARG A 167 4.33 -0.13 -5.45
C ARG A 167 4.54 -1.19 -4.37
N LEU A 168 5.79 -1.59 -4.12
CA LEU A 168 6.11 -2.50 -3.03
C LEU A 168 5.73 -1.92 -1.66
N GLN A 169 5.99 -0.64 -1.42
CA GLN A 169 5.60 0.02 -0.18
C GLN A 169 4.07 0.04 -0.02
N TYR A 170 3.29 0.31 -1.07
CA TYR A 170 1.83 0.27 -1.01
C TYR A 170 1.30 -1.15 -0.76
N LYS A 171 1.82 -2.16 -1.47
CA LYS A 171 1.44 -3.58 -1.26
C LYS A 171 1.70 -4.01 0.18
N ALA A 172 2.89 -3.72 0.69
CA ALA A 172 3.26 -4.07 2.05
C ALA A 172 2.45 -3.29 3.09
N ALA A 173 2.19 -2.00 2.87
CA ALA A 173 1.36 -1.18 3.75
C ALA A 173 -0.08 -1.72 3.84
N VAL A 174 -0.68 -2.09 2.70
CA VAL A 174 -2.01 -2.70 2.62
C VAL A 174 -2.04 -4.03 3.36
N ALA A 175 -1.01 -4.86 3.18
CA ALA A 175 -0.90 -6.14 3.86
C ALA A 175 -0.76 -5.97 5.39
N GLU A 176 0.09 -5.04 5.83
CA GLU A 176 0.29 -4.72 7.25
C GLU A 176 -0.99 -4.18 7.89
N PHE A 177 -1.67 -3.25 7.21
CA PHE A 177 -2.93 -2.68 7.70
C PHE A 177 -4.02 -3.75 7.79
N TYR A 178 -4.16 -4.63 6.79
CA TYR A 178 -5.12 -5.73 6.87
C TYR A 178 -4.79 -6.72 8.00
N ARG A 179 -3.51 -7.04 8.21
CA ARG A 179 -3.09 -8.01 9.22
C ARG A 179 -3.24 -7.49 10.65
N SER A 180 -2.89 -6.23 10.88
CA SER A 180 -2.69 -5.69 12.23
C SER A 180 -3.47 -4.41 12.50
N GLY A 181 -3.93 -3.70 11.48
CA GLY A 181 -4.62 -2.41 11.63
C GLY A 181 -6.14 -2.48 11.55
N ILE A 182 -6.71 -3.34 10.69
CA ILE A 182 -8.14 -3.30 10.38
C ILE A 182 -9.02 -3.69 11.57
N ALA A 183 -8.64 -4.70 12.36
CA ALA A 183 -9.42 -5.14 13.50
C ALA A 183 -9.50 -4.05 14.57
N ASP A 184 -8.35 -3.46 14.92
CA ASP A 184 -8.25 -2.38 15.90
C ASP A 184 -8.93 -1.10 15.42
N PHE A 185 -8.85 -0.80 14.12
CA PHE A 185 -9.53 0.34 13.52
C PHE A 185 -11.05 0.19 13.58
N LEU A 186 -11.56 -1.01 13.28
CA LEU A 186 -12.99 -1.27 13.33
C LEU A 186 -13.50 -1.35 14.77
N ASP A 187 -12.67 -1.51 15.79
CA ASP A 187 -13.10 -1.59 17.20
C ASP A 187 -13.25 -0.21 17.88
N GLU A 188 -12.73 0.88 17.28
CA GLU A 188 -13.02 2.27 17.71
C GLU A 188 -14.47 2.70 17.41
#